data_AF-W1V4X5-F1
#
_entry.id   AF-W1V4X5-F1
#
_cell.length_a   1.000
_cell.length_b   1.000
_cell.length_c   1.000
_cell.angle_alpha   90.00
_cell.angle_beta   90.00
_cell.angle_gamma   90.00
#
_symmetry.space_group_name_H-M   'P 1'
#
loop_
_entity.id
_entity.type
_entity.pdbx_description
1 polymer ?
#
loop_
_entity_poly.entity_id
_entity_poly.type
_entity_poly.pdbx_seq_one_letter_code
_entity_poly.pdbx_strand_id
1 'polypeptide(L)' 'MIGYVRGIITHLFKESCYVDVHGVGYRVYVPTTTRQQLIEGREVTLFTYLNVREDAMQLYGFWTEEE' A
#
# COMPACT_ATOMS: atom_id res chain seq x y z
N MET A 1 -0.20 14.81 2.66
CA MET A 1 -1.20 13.74 2.43
C MET A 1 -0.73 12.92 1.24
N ILE A 2 -0.64 11.60 1.38
CA ILE A 2 -0.36 10.69 0.25
C ILE A 2 -1.72 10.13 -0.15
N GLY A 3 -2.25 10.52 -1.31
CA GLY A 3 -3.60 10.14 -1.74
C GLY A 3 -3.66 8.79 -2.46
N TYR A 4 -2.56 8.40 -3.10
CA TYR A 4 -2.37 7.07 -3.65
C TYR A 4 -0.87 6.79 -3.81
N VAL A 5 -0.52 5.52 -4.00
CA VAL A 5 0.80 5.09 -4.46
C VAL A 5 0.63 4.24 -5.72
N ARG A 6 1.53 4.41 -6.68
CA ARG A 6 1.57 3.59 -7.89
C ARG A 6 3.00 3.10 -8.12
N GLY A 7 3.18 1.80 -8.25
CA GLY A 7 4.51 1.20 -8.38
C GLY A 7 4.49 -0.32 -8.38
N ILE A 8 5.66 -0.94 -8.31
CA ILE A 8 5.81 -2.40 -8.37
C ILE A 8 5.70 -2.99 -6.96
N ILE A 9 4.89 -4.03 -6.81
CA ILE A 9 4.86 -4.81 -5.57
C ILE A 9 6.15 -5.61 -5.46
N THR A 10 6.99 -5.29 -4.49
CA THR A 10 8.26 -6.02 -4.29
C THR A 10 8.12 -7.16 -3.30
N HIS A 11 7.27 -7.02 -2.29
CA HIS A 11 7.07 -8.04 -1.26
C HIS A 11 5.63 -8.03 -0.76
N LEU A 12 5.12 -9.22 -0.46
CA LEU A 12 3.79 -9.42 0.07
C LEU A 12 3.82 -10.02 1.48
N PHE A 13 3.13 -9.38 2.43
CA PHE A 13 2.97 -9.85 3.82
C PHE A 13 1.52 -10.24 4.10
N LYS A 14 1.21 -10.71 5.31
CA LYS A 14 -0.16 -11.09 5.69
C LYS A 14 -1.14 -9.91 5.64
N GLU A 15 -0.73 -8.75 6.16
CA GLU A 15 -1.58 -7.56 6.34
C GLU A 15 -0.99 -6.30 5.68
N SER A 16 0.09 -6.45 4.90
CA SER A 16 0.74 -5.34 4.22
C SER A 16 1.48 -5.79 2.96
N CYS A 17 1.97 -4.84 2.19
CA CYS A 17 2.88 -5.06 1.07
C CYS A 17 3.93 -3.95 1.02
N TYR A 18 5.01 -4.20 0.28
CA TYR A 18 5.95 -3.17 -0.17
C TYR A 18 5.66 -2.80 -1.61
N VAL A 19 5.48 -1.51 -1.86
CA VAL A 19 5.35 -0.92 -3.19
C VAL A 19 6.60 -0.08 -3.45
N ASP A 20 7.39 -0.46 -4.45
CA ASP A 20 8.49 0.35 -4.94
C ASP A 20 7.96 1.40 -5.91
N VAL A 21 8.16 2.67 -5.53
CA VAL A 21 7.84 3.82 -6.36
C VAL A 21 9.16 4.50 -6.70
N HIS A 22 9.72 4.14 -7.86
CA HIS A 22 10.99 4.68 -8.37
C HIS A 22 12.15 4.59 -7.37
N GLY A 23 12.29 3.45 -6.69
CA GLY A 23 13.36 3.19 -5.71
C GLY A 23 13.01 3.57 -4.26
N VAL A 24 11.82 4.10 -4.00
CA VAL A 24 11.30 4.34 -2.65
C VAL A 24 10.31 3.24 -2.28
N GLY A 25 10.65 2.44 -1.26
CA GLY A 25 9.80 1.37 -0.75
C GLY A 25 8.76 1.87 0.25
N TYR A 26 7.49 1.91 -0.14
CA TYR A 26 6.37 2.21 0.74
C TYR A 26 5.82 0.95 1.38
N ARG A 27 5.76 0.92 2.72
CA ARG A 27 4.97 -0.09 3.44
C ARG A 27 3.52 0.33 3.50
N VAL A 28 2.66 -0.45 2.86
CA VAL A 28 1.22 -0.19 2.80
C VAL A 28 0.47 -1.31 3.50
N TYR A 29 -0.26 -0.99 4.57
CA TYR A 29 -1.18 -1.91 5.23
C TYR A 29 -2.47 -1.99 4.43
N VAL A 30 -2.96 -3.20 4.19
CA VAL A 30 -4.11 -3.41 3.30
C VAL A 30 -5.12 -4.37 3.94
N PRO A 31 -6.43 -4.18 3.71
CA PRO A 31 -7.45 -5.17 4.06
C PRO A 31 -7.19 -6.52 3.38
N THR A 32 -7.74 -7.60 3.94
CA THR A 32 -7.58 -8.94 3.36
C THR A 32 -8.13 -9.03 1.93
N THR A 33 -9.22 -8.32 1.65
CA THR A 33 -9.84 -8.19 0.31
C THR A 33 -8.88 -7.59 -0.71
N THR A 34 -8.30 -6.43 -0.38
CA THR A 34 -7.28 -5.78 -1.22
C THR A 34 -6.05 -6.68 -1.35
N ARG A 35 -5.57 -7.29 -0.26
CA ARG A 35 -4.39 -8.16 -0.24
C ARG A 35 -4.48 -9.34 -1.20
N GLN A 36 -5.66 -9.96 -1.33
CA GLN A 36 -5.88 -11.11 -2.23
C GLN A 36 -5.72 -10.76 -3.72
N GLN A 37 -5.88 -9.48 -4.08
CA GLN A 37 -5.76 -8.99 -5.45
C GLN A 37 -4.30 -8.64 -5.83
N LEU A 38 -3.43 -8.51 -4.81
CA LEU A 38 -2.04 -8.13 -5.01
C LEU A 38 -1.19 -9.31 -5.49
N ILE A 39 -0.34 -9.03 -6.48
CA ILE A 39 0.59 -10.01 -7.07
C ILE A 39 1.99 -9.41 -7.03
N GLU A 40 2.94 -10.14 -6.43
CA GLU A 40 4.35 -9.73 -6.37
C GLU A 40 4.96 -9.62 -7.77
N GLY A 41 5.80 -8.62 -7.98
CA GLY A 41 6.42 -8.30 -9.27
C GLY A 41 5.51 -7.57 -10.27
N ARG A 42 4.25 -7.27 -9.91
CA ARG A 42 3.34 -6.50 -10.77
C ARG A 42 3.16 -5.06 -10.31
N GLU A 43 2.84 -4.19 -11.26
CA GLU A 43 2.44 -2.81 -10.96
C GLU A 43 1.05 -2.80 -10.30
N VAL A 44 0.88 -1.95 -9.29
CA VAL A 44 -0.39 -1.69 -8.62
C VAL A 44 -0.57 -0.18 -8.39
N THR A 45 -1.82 0.25 -8.35
CA THR A 45 -2.22 1.54 -7.78
C THR A 45 -3.07 1.26 -6.56
N LEU A 46 -2.70 1.83 -5.41
CA LEU A 46 -3.48 1.75 -4.18
C LEU A 46 -3.87 3.15 -3.74
N PHE A 47 -5.14 3.37 -3.47
CA PHE A 47 -5.61 4.59 -2.80
C PHE A 47 -5.16 4.54 -1.35
N THR A 48 -4.66 5.65 -0.81
CA THR A 48 -4.02 5.61 0.50
C THR A 48 -4.57 6.61 1.50
N TYR A 49 -4.65 6.16 2.74
CA TYR A 49 -4.85 7.00 3.91
C TYR A 49 -3.60 6.98 4.79
N LEU A 50 -3.01 8.14 4.99
CA LEU A 50 -1.85 8.30 5.88
C LEU A 50 -2.35 8.60 7.30
N ASN A 51 -2.23 7.62 8.19
CA ASN A 51 -2.46 7.79 9.62
C ASN A 51 -1.19 8.33 10.28
N VAL A 52 -1.26 9.53 10.85
CA VAL A 52 -0.16 10.15 11.58
C VAL A 52 -0.52 10.20 13.06
N ARG A 53 0.28 9.52 13.86
CA ARG A 53 0.23 9.53 15.32
C ARG A 53 1.50 10.19 15.85
N GLU A 54 1.56 10.41 17.17
CA GLU A 54 2.71 11.07 17.81
C GLU A 54 4.02 10.27 17.65
N ASP A 55 3.92 8.94 17.58
CA ASP A 55 5.05 8.00 17.54
C ASP A 55 5.17 7.23 16.21
N ALA A 56 4.22 7.39 15.28
CA ALA A 56 4.17 6.56 14.08
C ALA A 56 3.49 7.24 12.88
N MET A 57 3.98 6.91 11.69
CA MET A 57 3.32 7.20 10.42
C MET A 57 3.03 5.88 9.71
N GLN A 58 1.74 5.60 9.48
CA GLN A 58 1.29 4.35 8.85
C GLN A 58 0.48 4.67 7.61
N LEU A 59 0.80 3.99 6.50
CA LEU A 59 0.08 4.12 5.25
C LEU A 59 -0.87 2.93 5.10
N TYR A 60 -2.17 3.21 5.00
CA TYR A 60 -3.20 2.23 4.70
C TYR A 60 -3.57 2.36 3.23
N GLY A 61 -3.77 1.23 2.54
CA GLY A 61 -4.02 1.15 1.12
C GLY A 61 -5.28 0.35 0.80
N PHE A 62 -6.00 0.79 -0.22
CA PHE A 62 -7.27 0.24 -0.65
C PHE A 62 -7.30 0.05 -2.16
N TRP A 63 -8.05 -0.94 -2.63
CA TRP A 63 -8.19 -1.24 -4.06
C TRP A 63 -9.03 -0.19 -4.79
N THR A 64 -10.04 0.35 -4.11
CA THR A 64 -10.92 1.42 -4.61
C THR A 64 -10.95 2.60 -3.64
N GLU A 65 -11.33 3.78 -4.12
CA GLU A 65 -11.47 4.97 -3.28
C GLU A 65 -12.67 4.89 -2.30
N GLU A 66 -13.67 4.08 -2.62
CA GLU A 66 -14.86 3.86 -1.78
C GLU A 66 -14.65 2.85 -0.65
N GLU A 67 -13.51 2.13 -0.65
CA GLU A 67 -13.15 1.11 0.36
C GLU A 67 -12.41 1.76 1.54
#